data_AF-A0A822FWZ0-F1
#
_entry.id   AF-A0A822FWZ0-F1
#
_cell.length_a   1.000
_cell.length_b   1.000
_cell.length_c   1.000
_cell.angle_alpha   90.00
_cell.angle_beta   90.00
_cell.angle_gamma   90.00
#
_symmetry.space_group_name_H-M   'P 1'
#
loop_
_entity.id
_entity.type
_entity.pdbx_description
1 polymer ?
#
loop_
_entity_poly.entity_id
_entity_poly.type
_entity_poly.pdbx_seq_one_letter_code
_entity_poly.pdbx_strand_id
1 'polypeptide(L)'
;MENPISHYASMTDKIVHFQICILIQIIEYDNQKEIPIPISHRNITIKELFGMIEINDTDYKYLASYETKFILSNDITLSTINETKFFLAKENQTCVVSIQQADDVLIAVDDESMQNQRYLINATMNDVYKQN
;
A
#
# COMPACT_ATOMS: atom_id res chain seq x y z
N MET A 1 11.47 -23.50 -12.14
CA MET A 1 11.97 -23.26 -13.51
C MET A 1 10.83 -22.66 -14.30
N GLU A 2 10.96 -21.40 -14.70
CA GLU A 2 9.99 -20.71 -15.55
C GLU A 2 10.40 -20.92 -17.01
N ASN A 3 9.51 -21.44 -17.85
CA ASN A 3 9.77 -21.60 -19.27
C ASN A 3 9.22 -20.42 -20.06
N PRO A 4 9.93 -19.91 -21.06
CA PRO A 4 9.45 -18.82 -21.90
C PRO A 4 8.19 -19.25 -22.67
N ILE A 5 7.31 -18.29 -23.00
CA ILE A 5 6.04 -18.55 -23.70
C ILE A 5 6.23 -19.33 -25.01
N SER A 6 7.38 -19.11 -25.68
CA SER A 6 7.79 -19.80 -26.91
C SER A 6 7.98 -21.30 -26.74
N HIS A 7 8.28 -21.78 -25.54
CA HIS A 7 8.40 -23.20 -25.22
C HIS A 7 7.06 -23.93 -25.41
N TYR A 8 5.95 -23.24 -25.15
CA TYR A 8 4.61 -23.82 -25.22
C TYR A 8 3.99 -23.70 -26.61
N ALA A 9 4.51 -22.82 -27.47
CA ALA A 9 4.03 -22.63 -28.83
C ALA A 9 4.25 -23.85 -29.74
N SER A 10 5.18 -24.75 -29.39
CA SER A 10 5.48 -25.98 -30.13
C SER A 10 4.74 -27.23 -29.62
N MET A 11 3.95 -27.11 -28.54
CA MET A 11 3.21 -28.23 -27.96
C MET A 11 1.77 -28.25 -28.52
N THR A 12 1.56 -28.94 -29.66
CA THR A 12 0.25 -29.04 -30.33
C THR A 12 -0.79 -29.85 -29.57
N ASP A 13 -0.34 -30.69 -28.61
CA ASP A 13 -1.21 -31.66 -27.93
C ASP A 13 -1.63 -31.20 -26.52
N LYS A 14 -1.32 -29.96 -26.15
CA LYS A 14 -1.63 -29.41 -24.82
C LYS A 14 -2.35 -28.08 -24.93
N ILE A 15 -3.42 -27.93 -24.14
CA ILE A 15 -4.07 -26.63 -23.93
C ILE A 15 -3.32 -25.90 -22.83
N VAL A 16 -2.73 -24.77 -23.19
CA VAL A 16 -1.95 -23.93 -22.29
C VAL A 16 -2.86 -22.85 -21.72
N HIS A 17 -2.99 -22.80 -20.39
CA HIS A 17 -3.74 -21.76 -19.70
C HIS A 17 -2.75 -20.79 -19.07
N PHE A 18 -2.94 -19.49 -19.34
CA PHE A 18 -2.14 -18.42 -18.73
C PHE A 18 -3.04 -17.61 -17.80
N GLN A 19 -2.53 -17.28 -16.62
CA GLN A 19 -3.17 -16.34 -15.72
C GLN A 19 -2.34 -15.06 -15.71
N ILE A 20 -2.98 -13.94 -16.04
CA ILE A 20 -2.37 -12.61 -15.92
C ILE A 20 -2.58 -12.17 -14.48
N CYS A 21 -1.47 -11.88 -13.79
CA CYS A 21 -1.49 -11.35 -12.43
C CYS A 21 -1.06 -9.88 -12.42
N ILE A 22 -1.58 -9.13 -11.46
CA ILE A 22 -1.09 -7.81 -11.11
C ILE A 22 0.00 -8.02 -10.06
N LEU A 23 1.19 -7.45 -10.30
CA LEU A 23 2.28 -7.54 -9.35
C LEU A 23 2.24 -6.34 -8.39
N ILE A 24 2.02 -6.62 -7.11
CA ILE A 24 2.18 -5.65 -6.04
C ILE A 24 3.59 -5.80 -5.45
N GLN A 25 4.25 -4.69 -5.16
CA GLN A 25 5.57 -4.66 -4.55
C GLN A 25 5.47 -4.09 -3.13
N ILE A 26 5.75 -4.92 -2.14
CA ILE A 26 5.85 -4.49 -0.74
C ILE A 26 7.32 -4.24 -0.41
N ILE A 27 7.63 -3.11 0.20
CA ILE A 27 9.01 -2.70 0.51
C ILE A 27 9.14 -2.56 2.03
N GLU A 28 9.95 -3.42 2.66
CA GLU A 28 10.29 -3.31 4.08
C GLU A 28 10.99 -1.98 4.37
N TYR A 29 10.48 -1.20 5.31
CA TYR A 29 10.98 0.17 5.52
C TYR A 29 12.40 0.24 6.09
N ASP A 30 12.81 -0.71 6.94
CA ASP A 30 14.11 -0.73 7.60
C ASP A 30 15.25 -1.18 6.68
N ASN A 31 15.04 -2.26 5.93
CA ASN A 31 16.08 -2.93 5.16
C ASN A 31 15.87 -2.83 3.64
N GLN A 32 14.79 -2.19 3.20
CA GLN A 32 14.44 -1.99 1.79
C GLN A 32 14.27 -3.30 0.99
N LYS A 33 14.03 -4.41 1.68
CA LYS A 33 13.73 -5.69 1.04
C LYS A 33 12.39 -5.61 0.34
N GLU A 34 12.39 -6.02 -0.92
CA GLU A 34 11.21 -6.04 -1.75
C GLU A 34 10.56 -7.43 -1.74
N ILE A 35 9.26 -7.47 -1.50
CA ILE A 35 8.44 -8.67 -1.49
C ILE A 35 7.40 -8.54 -2.61
N PRO A 36 7.55 -9.28 -3.72
CA PRO A 36 6.56 -9.31 -4.79
C PRO A 36 5.34 -10.15 -4.38
N ILE A 37 4.15 -9.58 -4.51
CA ILE A 37 2.87 -10.26 -4.24
C ILE A 37 2.04 -10.27 -5.53
N PRO A 38 1.91 -11.42 -6.21
CA PRO A 38 1.03 -11.54 -7.36
C PRO A 38 -0.43 -11.62 -6.89
N ILE A 39 -1.28 -10.73 -7.39
CA ILE A 39 -2.73 -10.73 -7.12
C ILE A 39 -3.51 -10.90 -8.42
N SER A 40 -4.69 -11.49 -8.35
CA SER A 40 -5.52 -11.73 -9.55
C SER A 40 -6.43 -10.55 -9.91
N HIS A 41 -6.71 -9.66 -8.96
CA HIS A 41 -7.58 -8.49 -9.13
C HIS A 41 -7.32 -7.42 -8.07
N ARG A 42 -7.76 -6.18 -8.31
CA ARG A 42 -7.61 -5.07 -7.34
C ARG A 42 -8.74 -4.97 -6.32
N ASN A 43 -9.76 -5.82 -6.37
CA ASN A 43 -10.82 -5.88 -5.36
C ASN A 43 -10.37 -6.67 -4.12
N ILE A 44 -9.28 -6.22 -3.50
CA ILE A 44 -8.77 -6.73 -2.22
C ILE A 44 -8.48 -5.53 -1.32
N THR A 45 -8.73 -5.69 -0.03
CA THR A 45 -8.46 -4.68 0.99
C THR A 45 -6.98 -4.63 1.36
N ILE A 46 -6.55 -3.53 1.96
CA ILE A 46 -5.20 -3.40 2.54
C ILE A 46 -4.96 -4.46 3.62
N LYS A 47 -5.98 -4.79 4.43
CA LYS A 47 -5.89 -5.85 5.43
C LYS A 47 -5.62 -7.22 4.79
N GLU A 48 -6.32 -7.55 3.71
CA GLU A 48 -6.11 -8.80 2.98
C GLU A 48 -4.74 -8.84 2.32
N LEU A 49 -4.31 -7.74 1.70
CA LEU A 49 -2.96 -7.62 1.14
C LEU A 49 -1.89 -7.81 2.21
N PHE A 50 -2.08 -7.22 3.40
CA PHE A 50 -1.18 -7.39 4.54
C PHE A 50 -1.09 -8.87 4.96
N GLY A 51 -2.23 -9.57 4.99
CA GLY A 51 -2.29 -10.99 5.32
C GLY A 51 -1.61 -11.92 4.31
N MET A 52 -1.37 -11.47 3.08
CA MET A 52 -0.63 -12.21 2.05
C MET A 52 0.89 -12.12 2.21
N ILE A 53 1.39 -11.22 3.07
CA ILE A 53 2.82 -11.05 3.29
C ILE A 53 3.30 -12.14 4.24
N GLU A 54 4.14 -13.06 3.75
CA GLU A 54 4.83 -14.03 4.61
C GLU A 54 5.98 -13.32 5.35
N ILE A 55 5.67 -12.74 6.51
CA ILE A 55 6.64 -12.04 7.36
C ILE A 55 7.08 -12.93 8.52
N ASN A 56 8.39 -13.08 8.67
CA ASN A 56 8.99 -13.78 9.82
C ASN A 56 9.00 -12.91 11.09
N ASP A 57 8.78 -11.60 10.95
CA ASP A 57 8.84 -10.61 12.02
C ASP A 57 7.43 -10.07 12.30
N THR A 58 6.94 -10.27 13.53
CA THR A 58 5.60 -9.86 13.96
C THR A 58 5.46 -8.37 14.26
N ASP A 59 6.55 -7.60 14.18
CA ASP A 59 6.55 -6.18 14.56
C ASP A 59 5.98 -5.25 13.48
N TYR A 60 5.84 -5.73 12.24
CA TYR A 60 5.20 -4.99 11.17
C TYR A 60 3.70 -4.87 11.42
N LYS A 61 3.18 -3.64 11.27
CA LYS A 61 1.77 -3.33 11.59
C LYS A 61 1.02 -2.62 10.48
N TYR A 62 1.75 -1.94 9.59
CA TYR A 62 1.16 -0.96 8.69
C TYR A 62 1.65 -1.16 7.25
N LEU A 63 0.73 -0.94 6.31
CA LEU A 63 1.07 -0.63 4.93
C LEU A 63 0.91 0.86 4.69
N ALA A 64 1.92 1.47 4.06
CA ALA A 64 1.89 2.86 3.67
C ALA A 64 1.94 3.00 2.14
N SER A 65 1.30 4.04 1.63
CA SER A 65 1.46 4.45 0.23
C SER A 65 2.93 4.69 -0.09
N TYR A 66 3.38 4.23 -1.24
CA TYR A 66 4.75 4.51 -1.68
C TYR A 66 4.91 5.98 -2.06
N GLU A 67 3.90 6.57 -2.68
CA GLU A 67 3.94 7.96 -3.17
C GLU A 67 3.75 9.00 -2.08
N THR A 68 2.80 8.80 -1.16
CA THR A 68 2.43 9.80 -0.15
C THR A 68 2.92 9.46 1.25
N LYS A 69 3.52 8.28 1.45
CA LYS A 69 3.99 7.79 2.76
C LYS A 69 2.89 7.70 3.84
N PHE A 70 1.64 7.89 3.45
CA PHE A 70 0.48 7.84 4.32
C PHE A 70 0.17 6.40 4.69
N ILE A 71 -0.10 6.14 5.98
CA ILE A 71 -0.52 4.83 6.45
C ILE A 71 -1.96 4.58 6.00
N LEU A 72 -2.13 3.54 5.19
CA LEU A 72 -3.41 3.21 4.59
C LEU A 72 -4.33 2.54 5.61
N SER A 73 -5.62 2.90 5.56
CA SER A 73 -6.63 2.20 6.35
C SER A 73 -6.81 0.77 5.85
N ASN A 74 -7.00 -0.16 6.78
CA ASN A 74 -7.21 -1.57 6.54
C ASN A 74 -8.39 -1.87 5.60
N ASP A 75 -9.42 -1.01 5.60
CA ASP A 75 -10.65 -1.20 4.84
C ASP A 75 -10.60 -0.61 3.43
N ILE A 76 -9.54 0.13 3.08
CA ILE A 76 -9.34 0.65 1.73
C ILE A 76 -9.10 -0.53 0.78
N THR A 77 -9.70 -0.47 -0.41
CA THR A 77 -9.53 -1.47 -1.46
C THR A 77 -8.49 -1.01 -2.47
N LEU A 78 -7.65 -1.91 -2.99
CA LEU A 78 -6.62 -1.55 -4.00
C LEU A 78 -7.22 -0.95 -5.27
N SER A 79 -8.49 -1.19 -5.57
CA SER A 79 -9.19 -0.58 -6.70
C SER A 79 -9.33 0.95 -6.57
N THR A 80 -9.31 1.49 -5.35
CA THR A 80 -9.44 2.94 -5.10
C THR A 80 -8.08 3.65 -5.01
N ILE A 81 -6.97 2.92 -5.07
CA ILE A 81 -5.62 3.47 -5.00
C ILE A 81 -5.00 3.36 -6.40
N ASN A 82 -4.26 4.38 -6.87
CA ASN A 82 -3.58 4.33 -8.16
C ASN A 82 -2.08 4.00 -8.05
N GLU A 83 -1.73 3.01 -7.22
CA GLU A 83 -0.35 2.52 -7.10
C GLU A 83 -0.30 1.00 -6.92
N THR A 84 0.89 0.42 -7.14
CA THR A 84 1.19 -1.00 -6.92
C THR A 84 2.39 -1.22 -6.02
N LYS A 85 2.89 -0.16 -5.38
CA LYS A 85 4.03 -0.20 -4.46
C LYS A 85 3.59 0.30 -3.10
N PHE A 86 4.01 -0.38 -2.04
CA PHE A 86 3.67 0.00 -0.67
C PHE A 86 4.86 -0.22 0.25
N PHE A 87 4.98 0.60 1.29
CA PHE A 87 5.93 0.32 2.38
C PHE A 87 5.28 -0.53 3.45
N LEU A 88 6.04 -1.48 3.99
CA LEU A 88 5.69 -2.23 5.18
C LEU A 88 6.45 -1.64 6.38
N ALA A 89 5.70 -1.19 7.39
CA ALA A 89 6.26 -0.41 8.49
C ALA A 89 5.83 -0.92 9.87
N LYS A 90 6.75 -0.75 10.82
CA LYS A 90 6.57 -0.97 12.26
C LYS A 90 6.00 0.30 12.91
N GLU A 91 5.44 0.16 14.10
CA GLU A 91 4.89 1.30 14.86
C GLU A 91 5.89 2.46 15.01
N ASN A 92 7.12 2.13 15.43
CA ASN A 92 8.20 3.09 15.69
C ASN A 92 8.79 3.73 14.42
N GLN A 93 8.30 3.37 13.23
CA GLN A 93 8.68 3.95 11.94
C GLN A 93 7.62 4.92 11.42
N THR A 94 6.60 5.21 12.23
CA THR A 94 5.48 6.07 11.87
C THR A 94 5.37 7.27 12.82
N CYS A 95 4.75 8.35 12.34
CA CYS A 95 4.41 9.53 13.10
C CYS A 95 2.95 9.91 12.86
N VAL A 96 2.33 10.57 13.84
CA VAL A 96 0.98 11.13 13.72
C VAL A 96 1.10 12.63 13.44
N VAL A 97 0.37 13.09 12.43
CA VAL A 97 0.28 14.48 12.00
C VAL A 97 -1.17 14.92 12.17
N SER A 98 -1.38 15.98 12.95
CA SER A 98 -2.68 16.62 13.10
C SER A 98 -2.83 17.69 12.02
N ILE A 99 -3.83 17.55 11.14
CA ILE A 99 -4.11 18.51 10.09
C ILE A 99 -5.36 19.27 10.47
N GLN A 100 -5.22 20.61 10.56
CA GLN A 100 -6.35 21.50 10.71
C GLN A 100 -6.91 21.79 9.32
N GLN A 101 -8.17 21.40 9.08
CA GLN A 101 -8.86 21.88 7.88
C GLN A 101 -9.12 23.37 8.07
N ALA A 102 -8.64 24.18 7.11
CA ALA A 102 -8.98 25.59 7.05
C ALA A 102 -10.42 25.70 6.54
N ASP A 103 -11.40 25.52 7.43
CA ASP A 103 -12.77 25.89 7.13
C ASP A 103 -12.83 27.42 7.06
N ASP A 104 -13.10 27.94 5.86
CA ASP A 104 -13.23 29.37 5.57
C ASP A 104 -14.55 29.95 6.12
N VAL A 105 -14.96 29.54 7.33
CA VAL A 105 -16.22 29.96 7.96
C VAL A 105 -15.97 30.40 9.40
N LEU A 106 -15.98 31.72 9.57
CA LEU A 106 -16.03 32.45 10.84
C LEU A 106 -17.31 32.13 11.64
N ILE A 107 -17.41 30.97 12.29
CA ILE A 107 -18.27 30.80 13.47
C ILE A 107 -17.61 29.80 14.43
N ALA A 108 -17.21 30.31 15.60
CA ALA A 108 -16.62 29.52 16.67
C ALA A 108 -17.63 28.53 17.26
N VAL A 109 -17.41 27.22 17.10
CA VAL A 109 -17.86 26.16 18.03
C VAL A 109 -16.93 24.93 17.86
N ASP A 110 -16.33 24.51 18.97
CA ASP A 110 -15.67 23.23 19.29
C ASP A 110 -14.38 22.77 18.56
N ASP A 111 -13.45 22.26 19.38
CA ASP A 111 -12.09 21.74 19.14
C ASP A 111 -12.03 20.50 18.20
N GLU A 112 -13.06 20.26 17.38
CA GLU A 112 -13.30 18.99 16.67
C GLU A 112 -12.79 18.94 15.21
N SER A 113 -12.16 20.00 14.68
CA SER A 113 -11.73 20.05 13.27
C SER A 113 -10.33 19.48 12.98
N MET A 114 -9.64 18.92 13.98
CA MET A 114 -8.33 18.31 13.78
C MET A 114 -8.45 16.84 13.36
N GLN A 115 -8.08 16.55 12.12
CA GLN A 115 -7.94 15.17 11.64
C GLN A 115 -6.53 14.66 11.88
N ASN A 116 -6.40 13.63 12.72
CA ASN A 116 -5.14 12.94 12.94
C ASN A 116 -4.90 11.92 11.83
N GLN A 117 -3.79 12.06 11.14
CA GLN A 117 -3.36 11.18 10.06
C GLN A 117 -1.99 10.58 10.41
N ARG A 118 -1.72 9.34 10.01
CA ARG A 118 -0.45 8.68 10.30
C ARG A 118 0.38 8.54 9.03
N TYR A 119 1.66 8.84 9.13
CA TYR A 119 2.64 8.81 8.04
C TYR A 119 3.89 8.05 8.45
N LEU A 120 4.73 7.67 7.50
CA LEU A 120 6.11 7.26 7.78
C LEU A 120 6.94 8.44 8.28
N ILE A 121 7.93 8.19 9.12
CA ILE A 121 8.78 9.25 9.72
C ILE A 121 9.54 10.08 8.68
N ASN A 122 9.77 9.56 7.47
CA ASN A 122 10.43 10.29 6.38
C ASN A 122 9.47 11.08 5.47
N ALA A 123 8.17 11.14 5.79
CA ALA A 123 7.21 11.93 5.03
C ALA A 123 7.56 13.42 5.09
N THR A 124 7.41 14.10 3.96
CA THR A 124 7.62 15.54 3.80
C THR A 124 6.27 16.26 3.65
N MET A 125 6.26 17.59 3.78
CA MET A 125 5.03 18.38 3.55
C MET A 125 4.42 18.14 2.17
N ASN A 126 5.24 17.88 1.15
CA ASN A 126 4.76 17.58 -0.20
C ASN A 126 3.96 16.26 -0.24
N ASP A 127 4.31 15.30 0.62
CA ASP A 127 3.62 14.01 0.67
C ASP A 127 2.24 14.16 1.33
N VAL A 128 2.14 15.03 2.33
CA VAL A 128 0.89 15.40 3.01
C VAL A 128 -0.06 16.12 2.05
N TYR A 129 0.42 17.10 1.28
CA TYR A 129 -0.45 17.84 0.35
C TYR A 129 -0.99 17.01 -0.80
N LYS A 130 -0.29 15.95 -1.22
CA LYS A 130 -0.78 15.06 -2.31
C LYS A 130 -2.01 14.23 -1.92
N GLN A 131 -2.36 14.17 -0.64
CA GLN A 131 -3.56 13.46 -0.17
C GLN A 131 -4.83 14.33 -0.19
N ASN A 132 -4.70 15.67 -0.16
CA ASN A 132 -5.82 16.61 -0.17
C ASN A 132 -6.14 17.07 -1.60
#